data_AF-A0A842XTA4-F1
#
_entry.id   AF-A0A842XTA4-F1
#
_cell.length_a   1.000
_cell.length_b   1.000
_cell.length_c   1.000
_cell.angle_alpha   90.00
_cell.angle_beta   90.00
_cell.angle_gamma   90.00
#
_symmetry.space_group_name_H-M   'P 1'
#
loop_
_entity.id
_entity.type
_entity.pdbx_description
1 polymer ?
#
loop_
_entity_poly.entity_id
_entity_poly.type
_entity_poly.pdbx_seq_one_letter_code
_entity_poly.pdbx_strand_id
1 'polypeptide(L)'
;MSNGRKRTVLLGLAFLVLLVLSSVENTVFFSTLSGIFSNQFLAVGMLFIHNILVVSLILLGMTFYVNLVISGFFKREKYSHVVLDHPRTFALVFTIMIVFLSILRGSSLLGGINVEVLPLVLLISAPIGIVEGYGIYLTIEKTFSRSMSMRGLAYIYGIFFIAAVMEVGFINLLIWVTAG
;
A
#
# COMPACT_ATOMS: atom_id res chain seq x y z
N MET A 1 -9.42 -33.72 -4.88
CA MET A 1 -9.19 -32.35 -5.43
C MET A 1 -7.94 -31.77 -4.81
N SER A 2 -6.91 -31.53 -5.63
CA SER A 2 -5.55 -31.08 -5.26
C SER A 2 -5.55 -29.89 -4.29
N ASN A 3 -4.80 -30.03 -3.19
CA ASN A 3 -4.69 -29.06 -2.10
C ASN A 3 -4.30 -27.64 -2.58
N GLY A 4 -3.55 -27.54 -3.69
CA GLY A 4 -3.16 -26.27 -4.30
C GLY A 4 -4.33 -25.46 -4.84
N ARG A 5 -5.33 -26.10 -5.46
CA ARG A 5 -6.49 -25.39 -6.05
C ARG A 5 -7.39 -24.80 -4.98
N LYS A 6 -7.59 -25.52 -3.86
CA LYS A 6 -8.34 -25.01 -2.69
C LYS A 6 -7.65 -23.80 -2.07
N ARG A 7 -6.32 -23.84 -1.94
CA ARG A 7 -5.51 -22.72 -1.40
C ARG A 7 -5.60 -21.48 -2.29
N THR A 8 -5.52 -21.62 -3.61
CA THR A 8 -5.67 -20.49 -4.55
C THR A 8 -7.06 -19.86 -4.46
N VAL A 9 -8.12 -20.67 -4.34
CA VAL A 9 -9.50 -20.17 -4.15
C VAL A 9 -9.64 -19.42 -2.82
N LEU A 10 -9.09 -19.95 -1.73
CA LEU A 10 -9.08 -19.29 -0.42
C LEU A 10 -8.33 -17.95 -0.45
N LEU A 11 -7.17 -17.88 -1.11
CA LEU A 11 -6.41 -16.64 -1.27
C LEU A 11 -7.19 -15.60 -2.08
N GLY A 12 -7.84 -16.02 -3.17
CA GLY A 12 -8.69 -15.13 -3.97
C GLY A 12 -9.90 -14.61 -3.18
N LEU A 13 -10.53 -15.46 -2.37
CA LEU A 13 -11.65 -15.06 -1.52
C LEU A 13 -11.21 -14.11 -0.41
N ALA A 14 -10.08 -14.38 0.26
CA ALA A 14 -9.50 -13.47 1.25
C ALA A 14 -9.12 -12.11 0.63
N PHE A 15 -8.59 -12.11 -0.59
CA PHE A 15 -8.30 -10.89 -1.34
C PHE A 15 -9.59 -10.08 -1.61
N LEU A 16 -10.67 -10.73 -2.05
CA LEU A 16 -11.96 -10.05 -2.28
C LEU A 16 -12.53 -9.45 -0.99
N VAL A 17 -12.46 -10.18 0.14
CA VAL A 17 -12.94 -9.67 1.43
C VAL A 17 -12.13 -8.43 1.85
N LEU A 18 -10.80 -8.47 1.73
CA LEU A 18 -9.97 -7.31 2.03
C LEU A 18 -10.24 -6.14 1.08
N LEU A 19 -10.58 -6.42 -0.18
CA LEU A 19 -10.87 -5.37 -1.18
C LEU A 19 -12.18 -4.66 -0.83
N VAL A 20 -13.21 -5.41 -0.43
CA VAL A 20 -14.46 -4.83 0.09
C VAL A 20 -14.19 -4.04 1.37
N LEU A 21 -13.39 -4.59 2.30
CA LEU A 21 -13.05 -3.91 3.55
C LEU A 21 -12.30 -2.60 3.30
N SER A 22 -11.35 -2.60 2.36
CA SER A 22 -10.61 -1.39 1.94
C SER A 22 -11.53 -0.36 1.29
N SER A 23 -12.54 -0.79 0.53
CA SER A 23 -13.55 0.14 -0.01
C SER A 23 -14.37 0.80 1.10
N VAL A 24 -14.80 0.03 2.10
CA VAL A 24 -15.56 0.56 3.25
C VAL A 24 -14.70 1.51 4.07
N GLU A 25 -13.48 1.11 4.40
CA GLU A 25 -12.52 1.92 5.14
C GLU A 25 -12.25 3.24 4.41
N ASN A 26 -12.03 3.21 3.10
CA ASN A 26 -11.83 4.41 2.29
C ASN A 26 -13.04 5.35 2.33
N THR A 27 -14.27 4.81 2.25
CA THR A 27 -15.49 5.64 2.39
C THR A 27 -15.59 6.26 3.78
N VAL A 28 -15.31 5.49 4.83
CA VAL A 28 -15.31 5.98 6.21
C VAL A 28 -14.27 7.09 6.36
N PHE A 29 -13.02 6.86 5.92
CA PHE A 29 -11.92 7.82 5.94
C PHE A 29 -12.34 9.19 5.40
N PHE A 30 -12.90 9.22 4.20
CA PHE A 30 -13.35 10.47 3.57
C PHE A 30 -14.56 11.10 4.27
N SER A 31 -15.49 10.31 4.79
CA SER A 31 -16.68 10.83 5.48
C SER A 31 -16.38 11.46 6.85
N THR A 32 -15.34 10.98 7.55
CA THR A 32 -14.99 11.43 8.91
C THR A 32 -13.68 12.21 8.98
N LEU A 33 -13.14 12.64 7.83
CA LEU A 33 -11.81 13.23 7.68
C LEU A 33 -11.60 14.41 8.65
N SER A 34 -12.55 15.35 8.72
CA SER A 34 -12.48 16.52 9.63
C SER A 34 -12.52 16.16 11.13
N GLY A 35 -13.30 15.15 11.50
CA GLY A 35 -13.39 14.66 12.88
C GLY A 35 -12.15 13.87 13.32
N ILE A 36 -11.53 13.15 12.39
CA ILE A 36 -10.31 12.36 12.64
C ILE A 36 -9.11 13.27 12.86
N PHE A 37 -8.93 14.31 12.04
CA PHE A 37 -7.82 15.26 12.20
C PHE A 37 -7.94 16.13 13.47
N SER A 38 -9.10 16.13 14.14
CA SER A 38 -9.26 16.77 15.45
C SER A 38 -8.60 15.98 16.59
N ASN A 39 -8.32 14.69 16.40
CA ASN A 39 -7.66 13.84 17.40
C ASN A 39 -6.46 13.12 16.77
N GLN A 40 -5.25 13.55 17.14
CA GLN A 40 -3.99 13.05 16.58
C GLN A 40 -3.83 11.53 16.71
N PHE A 41 -4.28 10.93 17.81
CA PHE A 41 -4.18 9.47 18.00
C PHE A 41 -5.13 8.71 17.07
N LEU A 42 -6.33 9.24 16.86
CA LEU A 42 -7.28 8.68 15.89
C LEU A 42 -6.77 8.83 14.45
N ALA A 43 -6.14 9.97 14.12
CA ALA A 43 -5.52 10.19 12.83
C ALA A 43 -4.40 9.17 12.55
N VAL A 44 -3.49 8.96 13.51
CA VAL A 44 -2.42 7.95 13.37
C VAL A 44 -3.01 6.56 13.22
N GLY A 45 -3.98 6.20 14.05
CA GLY A 45 -4.63 4.89 14.00
C GLY A 45 -5.32 4.63 12.67
N MET A 46 -6.03 5.62 12.13
CA MET A 46 -6.72 5.52 10.86
C MET A 46 -5.75 5.36 9.69
N LEU A 47 -4.74 6.22 9.59
CA LEU A 47 -3.71 6.14 8.54
C LEU A 47 -2.94 4.81 8.62
N PHE A 48 -2.66 4.34 9.84
CA PHE A 48 -2.02 3.06 10.03
C PHE A 48 -2.89 1.88 9.55
N ILE A 49 -4.19 1.88 9.85
CA ILE A 49 -5.14 0.86 9.37
C ILE A 49 -5.23 0.89 7.84
N HIS A 50 -5.35 2.08 7.24
CA HIS A 50 -5.36 2.25 5.79
C HIS A 50 -4.13 1.61 5.15
N ASN A 51 -2.95 1.95 5.68
CA ASN A 51 -1.68 1.43 5.20
C ASN A 51 -1.54 -0.09 5.38
N ILE A 52 -1.96 -0.64 6.51
CA ILE A 52 -1.98 -2.10 6.71
C ILE A 52 -2.90 -2.78 5.70
N LEU A 53 -4.09 -2.23 5.43
CA LEU A 53 -5.02 -2.81 4.45
C LEU A 53 -4.41 -2.83 3.05
N VAL A 54 -3.82 -1.71 2.61
CA VAL A 54 -3.15 -1.60 1.32
C VAL A 54 -2.03 -2.63 1.18
N VAL A 55 -1.17 -2.74 2.19
CA VAL A 55 -0.03 -3.67 2.17
C VAL A 55 -0.47 -5.12 2.23
N SER A 56 -1.51 -5.41 3.00
CA SER A 56 -2.10 -6.74 3.09
C SER A 56 -2.74 -7.16 1.77
N LEU A 57 -3.39 -6.22 1.06
CA LEU A 57 -3.89 -6.43 -0.30
C LEU A 57 -2.76 -6.71 -1.29
N ILE A 58 -1.66 -5.95 -1.23
CA ILE A 58 -0.47 -6.19 -2.06
C ILE A 58 0.08 -7.60 -1.78
N LEU A 59 0.32 -7.93 -0.52
CA LEU A 59 0.81 -9.25 -0.11
C LEU A 59 -0.08 -10.39 -0.61
N LEU A 60 -1.39 -10.31 -0.37
CA LEU A 60 -2.35 -11.32 -0.81
C LEU A 60 -2.44 -11.41 -2.33
N GLY A 61 -2.47 -10.27 -3.03
CA GLY A 61 -2.49 -10.20 -4.49
C GLY A 61 -1.24 -10.84 -5.11
N MET A 62 -0.05 -10.50 -4.60
CA MET A 62 1.21 -11.08 -5.07
C MET A 62 1.29 -12.57 -4.74
N THR A 63 0.84 -12.98 -3.55
CA THR A 63 0.80 -14.40 -3.14
C THR A 63 -0.18 -15.19 -4.01
N PHE A 64 -1.33 -14.62 -4.34
CA PHE A 64 -2.31 -15.20 -5.24
C PHE A 64 -1.73 -15.35 -6.65
N TYR A 65 -1.12 -14.30 -7.19
CA TYR A 65 -0.43 -14.33 -8.49
C TYR A 65 0.64 -15.44 -8.54
N VAL A 66 1.54 -15.47 -7.56
CA VAL A 66 2.60 -16.49 -7.45
C VAL A 66 2.00 -17.89 -7.46
N ASN A 67 0.97 -18.15 -6.66
CA ASN A 67 0.33 -19.47 -6.62
C ASN A 67 -0.38 -19.82 -7.93
N LEU A 68 -0.96 -18.85 -8.63
CA LEU A 68 -1.64 -19.06 -9.90
C LEU A 68 -0.65 -19.39 -11.02
N VAL A 69 0.50 -18.71 -11.06
CA VAL A 69 1.61 -18.98 -11.99
C VAL A 69 2.20 -20.38 -11.75
N ILE A 70 2.56 -20.72 -10.49
CA ILE A 70 3.15 -22.04 -10.16
C ILE A 70 2.18 -23.19 -10.42
N SER A 71 0.88 -22.98 -10.17
CA SER A 71 -0.14 -24.02 -10.40
C SER A 71 -0.34 -24.35 -11.88
N GLY A 72 0.39 -23.69 -12.79
CA GLY A 72 0.29 -23.92 -14.22
C GLY A 72 -1.08 -23.57 -14.78
N PHE A 73 -1.80 -22.65 -14.14
CA PHE A 73 -3.13 -22.23 -14.59
C PHE A 73 -3.05 -21.60 -15.99
N PHE A 74 -2.00 -20.83 -16.24
CA PHE A 74 -1.62 -20.36 -17.57
C PHE A 74 -0.80 -21.43 -18.30
N LYS A 75 -1.45 -22.53 -18.71
CA LYS A 75 -0.84 -23.53 -19.59
C LYS A 75 -0.52 -22.90 -20.95
N ARG A 76 0.64 -22.23 -21.11
CA ARG A 76 1.41 -21.94 -22.36
C ARG A 76 2.14 -20.59 -22.43
N GLU A 77 2.21 -19.77 -21.39
CA GLU A 77 2.90 -18.49 -21.53
C GLU A 77 4.39 -18.55 -21.13
N LYS A 78 5.25 -18.44 -22.15
CA LYS A 78 6.73 -18.35 -22.07
C LYS A 78 7.23 -17.24 -21.13
N TYR A 79 6.38 -16.27 -20.79
CA TYR A 79 6.71 -15.07 -20.01
C TYR A 79 6.13 -15.04 -18.60
N SER A 80 5.29 -16.02 -18.20
CA SER A 80 4.62 -15.99 -16.89
C SER A 80 5.58 -16.09 -15.70
N HIS A 81 6.77 -16.67 -15.92
CA HIS A 81 7.82 -16.81 -14.91
C HIS A 81 8.75 -15.59 -14.82
N VAL A 82 8.77 -14.69 -15.82
CA VAL A 82 9.69 -13.54 -15.85
C VAL A 82 9.51 -12.64 -14.63
N VAL A 83 8.27 -12.49 -14.16
CA VAL A 83 7.94 -11.75 -12.93
C VAL A 83 8.53 -12.40 -11.69
N LEU A 84 8.53 -13.73 -11.64
CA LEU A 84 9.08 -14.51 -10.53
C LEU A 84 10.61 -14.54 -10.56
N ASP A 85 11.20 -14.48 -11.75
CA ASP A 85 12.66 -14.53 -11.95
C ASP A 85 13.34 -13.19 -11.59
N HIS A 86 12.61 -12.07 -11.67
CA HIS A 86 13.15 -10.72 -11.40
C HIS A 86 12.32 -9.96 -10.34
N PRO A 87 12.20 -10.49 -9.11
CA PRO A 87 11.31 -9.95 -8.07
C PRO A 87 11.65 -8.50 -7.69
N ARG A 88 12.94 -8.15 -7.67
CA ARG A 88 13.42 -6.80 -7.33
C ARG A 88 13.01 -5.75 -8.36
N THR A 89 13.18 -6.06 -9.65
CA THR A 89 12.84 -5.13 -10.73
C THR A 89 11.34 -4.85 -10.74
N PHE A 90 10.51 -5.88 -10.57
CA PHE A 90 9.06 -5.70 -10.46
C PHE A 90 8.66 -4.92 -9.21
N ALA A 91 9.26 -5.23 -8.05
CA ALA A 91 9.02 -4.46 -6.82
C ALA A 91 9.30 -2.97 -7.02
N LEU A 92 10.42 -2.64 -7.67
CA LEU A 92 10.81 -1.25 -7.93
C LEU A 92 9.80 -0.55 -8.87
N VAL A 93 9.49 -1.15 -10.02
CA VAL A 93 8.55 -0.58 -10.99
C VAL A 93 7.16 -0.40 -10.38
N PHE A 94 6.67 -1.41 -9.64
CA PHE A 94 5.35 -1.38 -9.02
C PHE A 94 5.28 -0.34 -7.89
N THR A 95 6.36 -0.16 -7.13
CA THR A 95 6.47 0.89 -6.11
C THR A 95 6.41 2.27 -6.75
N ILE A 96 7.16 2.51 -7.83
CA ILE A 96 7.11 3.78 -8.58
C ILE A 96 5.69 4.04 -9.09
N MET A 97 5.04 3.02 -9.64
CA MET A 97 3.67 3.13 -10.13
C MET A 97 2.68 3.47 -9.01
N ILE A 98 2.78 2.83 -7.85
CA ILE A 98 1.90 3.12 -6.70
C ILE A 98 2.11 4.57 -6.21
N VAL A 99 3.37 4.98 -6.01
CA VAL A 99 3.68 6.35 -5.57
C VAL A 99 3.13 7.38 -6.56
N PHE A 100 3.30 7.14 -7.86
CA PHE A 100 2.77 8.00 -8.90
C PHE A 100 1.22 8.09 -8.87
N LEU A 101 0.53 6.95 -8.72
CA LEU A 101 -0.93 6.91 -8.62
C LEU A 101 -1.45 7.59 -7.35
N SER A 102 -0.72 7.50 -6.23
CA SER A 102 -1.07 8.19 -4.98
C SER A 102 -1.02 9.70 -5.15
N ILE A 103 0.01 10.24 -5.82
CA ILE A 103 0.12 11.67 -6.14
C ILE A 103 -1.03 12.12 -7.04
N LEU A 104 -1.34 11.34 -8.07
CA LEU A 104 -2.39 11.66 -9.04
C LEU A 104 -3.80 11.62 -8.42
N ARG A 105 -4.01 10.75 -7.43
CA ARG A 105 -5.25 10.71 -6.64
C ARG A 105 -5.39 11.92 -5.71
N GLY A 106 -4.29 12.32 -5.06
CA GLY A 106 -4.28 13.51 -4.21
C GLY A 106 -4.61 14.78 -5.00
N SER A 107 -4.13 14.88 -6.25
CA SER A 107 -4.40 16.05 -7.09
C SER A 107 -5.82 16.10 -7.66
N SER A 108 -6.42 14.95 -8.00
CA SER A 108 -7.80 14.91 -8.49
C SER A 108 -8.82 15.27 -7.40
N LEU A 109 -8.51 14.99 -6.13
CA LEU A 109 -9.33 15.34 -4.97
C LEU A 109 -9.34 16.85 -4.64
N LEU A 110 -8.32 17.60 -5.04
CA LEU A 110 -8.20 19.05 -4.79
C LEU A 110 -8.87 19.92 -5.87
N GLY A 111 -9.70 19.36 -6.75
CA GLY A 111 -10.44 20.10 -7.77
C GLY A 111 -9.62 20.46 -9.02
N GLY A 112 -8.44 19.86 -9.19
CA GLY A 112 -7.53 20.10 -10.31
C GLY A 112 -6.07 20.10 -9.89
N ILE A 113 -5.17 19.99 -10.86
CA ILE A 113 -3.72 20.10 -10.66
C ILE A 113 -3.39 21.58 -10.38
N ASN A 114 -3.56 22.03 -9.14
CA ASN A 114 -3.06 23.34 -8.71
C ASN A 114 -1.52 23.28 -8.66
N VAL A 115 -0.89 23.60 -9.80
CA VAL A 115 0.55 23.48 -10.05
C VAL A 115 1.39 24.28 -9.04
N GLU A 116 0.80 25.30 -8.41
CA GLU A 116 1.47 26.11 -7.39
C GLU A 116 1.61 25.42 -6.03
N VAL A 117 0.64 24.60 -5.63
CA VAL A 117 0.61 23.95 -4.30
C VAL A 117 1.22 22.54 -4.34
N LEU A 118 1.22 21.94 -5.53
CA LEU A 118 1.76 20.61 -5.80
C LEU A 118 3.22 20.41 -5.38
N PRO A 119 4.17 21.32 -5.68
CA PRO A 119 5.56 21.17 -5.28
C PRO A 119 5.74 21.12 -3.77
N LEU A 120 4.94 21.91 -3.04
CA LEU A 120 5.01 22.00 -1.58
C LEU A 120 4.39 20.76 -0.92
N VAL A 121 3.25 20.29 -1.43
CA VAL A 121 2.64 19.02 -1.02
C VAL A 121 3.59 17.85 -1.30
N LEU A 122 4.19 17.79 -2.49
CA LEU A 122 5.17 16.76 -2.86
C LEU A 122 6.41 16.79 -1.97
N LEU A 123 6.93 17.96 -1.63
CA LEU A 123 8.11 18.11 -0.78
C LEU A 123 7.84 17.59 0.64
N ILE A 124 6.62 17.82 1.15
CA ILE A 124 6.22 17.41 2.50
C ILE A 124 5.79 15.94 2.54
N SER A 125 5.17 15.44 1.47
CA SER A 125 4.80 14.03 1.35
C SER A 125 5.96 13.14 0.92
N ALA A 126 7.05 13.70 0.37
CA ALA A 126 8.18 12.91 -0.12
C ALA A 126 8.86 12.06 0.97
N PRO A 127 9.19 12.58 2.18
CA PRO A 127 9.76 11.76 3.25
C PRO A 127 8.85 10.59 3.63
N ILE A 128 7.53 10.82 3.71
CA ILE A 128 6.53 9.81 4.04
C ILE A 128 6.45 8.78 2.91
N GLY A 129 6.32 9.24 1.67
CA GLY A 129 6.27 8.38 0.49
C GLY A 129 7.54 7.55 0.27
N ILE A 130 8.71 8.02 0.70
CA ILE A 130 9.94 7.21 0.71
C ILE A 130 9.84 6.07 1.73
N VAL A 131 9.39 6.35 2.95
CA VAL A 131 9.24 5.34 4.01
C VAL A 131 8.18 4.30 3.64
N GLU A 132 7.02 4.74 3.18
CA GLU A 132 5.95 3.87 2.69
C GLU A 132 6.39 3.08 1.46
N GLY A 133 7.00 3.75 0.49
CA GLY A 133 7.54 3.14 -0.72
C GLY A 133 8.54 2.04 -0.40
N TYR A 134 9.40 2.24 0.60
CA TYR A 134 10.31 1.21 1.08
C TYR A 134 9.57 0.00 1.70
N GLY A 135 8.51 0.26 2.50
CA GLY A 135 7.64 -0.79 3.04
C GLY A 135 6.93 -1.60 1.95
N ILE A 136 6.42 -0.92 0.91
CA ILE A 136 5.81 -1.55 -0.27
C ILE A 136 6.85 -2.41 -1.00
N TYR A 137 8.03 -1.84 -1.29
CA TYR A 137 9.12 -2.54 -1.96
C TYR A 137 9.49 -3.84 -1.22
N LEU A 138 9.70 -3.77 0.10
CA LEU A 138 10.01 -4.95 0.91
C LEU A 138 8.89 -5.98 0.89
N THR A 139 7.63 -5.54 0.90
CA THR A 139 6.47 -6.43 0.81
C THR A 139 6.50 -7.21 -0.50
N ILE A 140 6.71 -6.53 -1.62
CA ILE A 140 6.70 -7.13 -2.94
C ILE A 140 7.91 -8.04 -3.13
N GLU A 141 9.12 -7.54 -2.82
CA GLU A 141 10.38 -8.31 -2.95
C GLU A 141 10.32 -9.61 -2.13
N LYS A 142 9.94 -9.53 -0.85
CA LYS A 142 9.88 -10.71 0.03
C LYS A 142 8.77 -11.67 -0.36
N THR A 143 7.65 -11.17 -0.88
CA THR A 143 6.55 -12.03 -1.32
C THR A 143 6.92 -12.78 -2.59
N PHE A 144 7.46 -12.10 -3.60
CA PHE A 144 7.90 -12.77 -4.83
C PHE A 144 9.07 -13.72 -4.62
N SER A 145 10.04 -13.33 -3.78
CA SER A 145 11.18 -14.19 -3.41
C SER A 145 10.78 -15.34 -2.47
N ARG A 146 9.50 -15.42 -2.06
CA ARG A 146 8.96 -16.40 -1.11
C ARG A 146 9.72 -16.46 0.22
N SER A 147 10.33 -15.36 0.63
CA SER A 147 11.11 -15.22 1.86
C SER A 147 10.33 -14.51 2.99
N MET A 148 9.03 -14.30 2.78
CA MET A 148 8.16 -13.62 3.74
C MET A 148 7.97 -14.47 5.00
N SER A 149 8.43 -13.94 6.13
CA SER A 149 8.29 -14.53 7.47
C SER A 149 7.43 -13.65 8.37
N MET A 150 6.92 -14.20 9.48
CA MET A 150 6.14 -13.41 10.46
C MET A 150 6.92 -12.22 11.00
N ARG A 151 8.24 -12.37 11.22
CA ARG A 151 9.12 -11.26 11.64
C ARG A 151 9.26 -10.22 10.52
N GLY A 152 9.34 -10.65 9.27
CA GLY A 152 9.38 -9.76 8.11
C GLY A 152 8.10 -8.95 7.97
N LEU A 153 6.93 -9.58 8.18
CA LEU A 153 5.64 -8.91 8.17
C LEU A 153 5.51 -7.88 9.31
N ALA A 154 5.90 -8.27 10.54
CA ALA A 154 5.91 -7.35 11.68
C ALA A 154 6.82 -6.14 11.44
N TYR A 155 7.99 -6.36 10.82
CA TYR A 155 8.90 -5.26 10.44
C TYR A 155 8.27 -4.32 9.41
N ILE A 156 7.60 -4.87 8.39
CA ILE A 156 6.90 -4.08 7.38
C ILE A 156 5.77 -3.27 8.02
N TYR A 157 4.94 -3.88 8.86
CA TYR A 157 3.91 -3.14 9.58
C TYR A 157 4.50 -2.07 10.50
N GLY A 158 5.66 -2.32 11.12
CA GLY A 158 6.40 -1.30 11.87
C GLY A 158 6.81 -0.10 11.01
N ILE A 159 7.26 -0.32 9.77
CA ILE A 159 7.57 0.76 8.82
C ILE A 159 6.34 1.63 8.55
N PHE A 160 5.18 1.01 8.28
CA PHE A 160 3.93 1.75 8.06
C PHE A 160 3.42 2.47 9.29
N PHE A 161 3.69 1.93 10.49
CA PHE A 161 3.39 2.64 11.73
C PHE A 161 4.24 3.91 11.87
N ILE A 162 5.55 3.81 11.59
CA ILE A 162 6.45 4.97 11.60
C ILE A 162 5.99 5.99 10.55
N ALA A 163 5.63 5.54 9.35
CA ALA A 163 5.10 6.41 8.30
C ALA A 163 3.84 7.17 8.76
N ALA A 164 2.87 6.48 9.38
CA ALA A 164 1.65 7.11 9.89
C ALA A 164 1.93 8.15 10.98
N VAL A 165 2.87 7.87 11.90
CA VAL A 165 3.30 8.84 12.93
C VAL A 165 3.97 10.06 12.29
N MET A 166 4.85 9.84 11.31
CA MET A 166 5.48 10.92 10.56
C MET A 166 4.44 11.77 9.84
N GLU A 167 3.50 11.15 9.14
CA GLU A 167 2.45 11.84 8.38
C GLU A 167 1.61 12.76 9.26
N VAL A 168 1.10 12.25 10.39
CA VAL A 168 0.37 13.09 11.34
C VAL A 168 1.26 14.19 11.92
N GLY A 169 2.52 13.90 12.23
CA GLY A 169 3.49 14.89 12.70
C GLY A 169 3.70 16.04 11.70
N PHE A 170 3.88 15.70 10.41
CA PHE A 170 4.06 16.68 9.34
C PHE A 170 2.80 17.51 9.09
N ILE A 171 1.61 16.90 9.11
CA ILE A 171 0.33 17.62 8.98
C ILE A 171 0.16 18.63 10.13
N ASN A 172 0.46 18.23 11.37
CA ASN A 172 0.38 19.15 12.51
C ASN A 172 1.39 20.30 12.41
N LEU A 173 2.61 20.03 11.97
CA LEU A 173 3.64 21.05 11.77
C LEU A 173 3.19 22.05 10.69
N LEU A 174 2.61 21.57 9.60
CA LEU A 174 2.03 22.40 8.54
C LEU A 174 0.92 23.32 9.05
N ILE A 175 -0.01 22.79 9.85
CA ILE A 175 -1.08 23.58 10.45
C ILE A 175 -0.49 24.65 11.37
N TRP A 176 0.54 24.32 12.15
CA TRP A 176 1.20 25.26 13.06
C TRP A 176 1.90 26.40 12.30
N VAL A 177 2.61 26.10 11.21
CA VAL A 177 3.32 27.11 10.39
C VAL A 177 2.36 27.99 9.60
N THR A 178 1.19 27.48 9.20
CA THR A 178 0.21 28.24 8.40
C THR A 178 -0.80 29.03 9.25
N ALA A 179 -1.01 28.66 10.52
CA ALA A 179 -1.87 29.37 11.45
C ALA A 179 -1.15 30.42 12.31
N GLY A 180 0.19 30.41 12.33
CA GLY A 180 1.04 31.43 12.95
C GLY A 180 1.40 32.55 12.00
#